data_AF-A0A1M6YLU6-F1
#
_entry.id   AF-A0A1M6YLU6-F1
#
_cell.length_a   1.000
_cell.length_b   1.000
_cell.length_c   1.000
_cell.angle_alpha   90.00
_cell.angle_beta   90.00
_cell.angle_gamma   90.00
#
_symmetry.space_group_name_H-M   'P 1'
#
loop_
_entity.id
_entity.type
_entity.pdbx_description
1 polymer ?
#
loop_
_entity_poly.entity_id
_entity_poly.type
_entity_poly.pdbx_seq_one_letter_code
_entity_poly.pdbx_strand_id
1 'polypeptide(L)'
;MLICDLKIRDLSAYIQVMKQIRPLITALFITSLGALPLSAQDAEEDEGRSLMEEGARLFLEGIQREMGPALDDLRGMTEEMEPALRQFIEEMGPALSELMAKVGDLSAYHAPEVLPNGDIIIRRKTPQEIEPLPEGEVEL
;
A
#
# COMPACT_ATOMS: atom_id res chain seq x y z
N MET A 1 -39.34 -68.94 43.01
CA MET A 1 -38.01 -68.32 42.89
C MET A 1 -37.51 -68.27 41.43
N LEU A 2 -38.39 -68.00 40.45
CA LEU A 2 -38.05 -67.92 39.02
C LEU A 2 -38.56 -66.62 38.36
N ILE A 3 -39.48 -65.92 39.03
CA ILE A 3 -40.09 -64.67 38.53
C ILE A 3 -39.20 -63.45 38.84
N CYS A 4 -38.42 -63.47 39.94
CA CYS A 4 -37.50 -62.38 40.30
C CYS A 4 -36.25 -62.33 39.39
N ASP A 5 -35.71 -63.48 38.97
CA ASP A 5 -34.53 -63.57 38.09
C ASP A 5 -34.78 -63.12 36.65
N LEU A 6 -36.04 -63.12 36.20
CA LEU A 6 -36.41 -62.64 34.86
C LEU A 6 -36.41 -61.10 34.82
N LYS A 7 -36.97 -60.46 35.85
CA LYS A 7 -37.06 -58.99 35.95
C LYS A 7 -35.69 -58.33 36.14
N ILE A 8 -34.76 -58.98 36.84
CA ILE A 8 -33.38 -58.48 37.07
C ILE A 8 -32.54 -58.58 35.78
N ARG A 9 -32.73 -59.65 34.99
CA ARG A 9 -32.06 -59.79 33.68
C ARG A 9 -32.57 -58.78 32.65
N ASP A 10 -33.88 -58.52 32.63
CA ASP A 10 -34.47 -57.50 31.75
C ASP A 10 -33.99 -56.08 32.09
N LEU A 11 -33.89 -55.73 33.39
CA LEU A 11 -33.44 -54.40 33.83
C LEU A 11 -31.94 -54.18 33.57
N SER A 12 -31.12 -55.23 33.74
CA SER A 12 -29.68 -55.20 33.44
C SER A 12 -29.40 -55.10 31.94
N ALA A 13 -30.16 -55.84 31.11
CA ALA A 13 -30.10 -55.74 29.66
C ALA A 13 -30.54 -54.35 29.16
N TYR A 14 -31.60 -53.78 29.76
CA TYR A 14 -32.09 -52.44 29.42
C TYR A 14 -31.06 -51.32 29.74
N ILE A 15 -30.35 -51.44 30.87
CA ILE A 15 -29.29 -50.49 31.26
C ILE A 15 -28.05 -50.63 30.36
N GLN A 16 -27.68 -51.86 29.99
CA GLN A 16 -26.55 -52.16 29.10
C GLN A 16 -26.78 -51.59 27.68
N VAL A 17 -28.01 -51.75 27.16
CA VAL A 17 -28.43 -51.21 25.85
C VAL A 17 -28.40 -49.68 25.84
N MET A 18 -28.90 -49.01 26.89
CA MET A 18 -28.82 -47.54 26.99
C MET A 18 -27.38 -47.00 27.10
N LYS A 19 -26.44 -47.76 27.68
CA LYS A 19 -25.03 -47.36 27.83
C LYS A 19 -24.26 -47.43 26.50
N GLN A 20 -24.63 -48.35 25.61
CA GLN A 20 -24.06 -48.50 24.27
C GLN A 20 -24.69 -47.58 23.22
N ILE A 21 -25.94 -47.16 23.42
CA ILE A 21 -26.65 -46.23 22.51
C ILE A 21 -26.25 -44.77 22.75
N ARG A 22 -25.84 -44.41 23.98
CA ARG A 22 -25.33 -43.07 24.33
C ARG A 22 -24.21 -42.54 23.42
N PRO A 23 -23.10 -43.28 23.17
CA PRO A 23 -22.04 -42.79 22.26
C PRO A 23 -22.49 -42.70 20.80
N LEU A 24 -23.49 -43.51 20.40
CA LEU A 24 -24.00 -43.55 19.03
C LEU A 24 -24.96 -42.37 18.74
N ILE A 25 -25.76 -41.97 19.74
CA ILE A 25 -26.58 -40.75 19.66
C ILE A 25 -25.70 -39.50 19.69
N THR A 26 -24.66 -39.45 20.52
CA THR A 26 -23.72 -38.31 20.51
C THR A 26 -22.93 -38.22 19.21
N ALA A 27 -22.52 -39.36 18.63
CA ALA A 27 -21.86 -39.37 17.32
C ALA A 27 -22.79 -38.87 16.20
N LEU A 28 -24.06 -39.31 16.20
CA LEU A 28 -25.06 -38.86 15.22
C LEU A 28 -25.39 -37.36 15.36
N PHE A 29 -25.47 -36.83 16.59
CA PHE A 29 -25.65 -35.39 16.84
C PHE A 29 -24.44 -34.56 16.40
N ILE A 30 -23.22 -35.06 16.60
CA ILE A 30 -21.98 -34.39 16.15
C ILE A 30 -21.88 -34.40 14.61
N THR A 31 -22.27 -35.49 13.94
CA THR A 31 -22.31 -35.56 12.46
C THR A 31 -23.42 -34.68 11.88
N SER A 32 -24.56 -34.54 12.56
CA SER A 32 -25.65 -33.64 12.17
C SER A 32 -25.31 -32.15 12.32
N LEU A 33 -24.38 -31.79 13.22
CA LEU A 33 -23.93 -30.41 13.39
C LEU A 33 -22.88 -29.98 12.35
N GLY A 34 -22.30 -30.93 11.62
CA GLY A 34 -21.31 -30.70 10.56
C GLY A 34 -21.87 -30.47 9.16
N ALA A 35 -23.20 -30.42 9.00
CA ALA A 35 -23.88 -30.18 7.72
C ALA A 35 -24.44 -28.74 7.61
N LEU A 36 -23.89 -27.79 8.36
CA LEU A 36 -24.03 -26.37 8.03
C LEU A 36 -23.03 -26.05 6.91
N PRO A 37 -23.39 -25.27 5.88
CA PRO A 37 -22.40 -24.75 4.95
C PRO A 37 -21.41 -23.92 5.79
N LEU A 38 -20.18 -24.42 5.88
CA LEU A 38 -19.02 -23.81 6.54
C LEU A 38 -18.54 -22.53 5.80
N SER A 39 -19.44 -21.77 5.19
CA SER A 39 -19.13 -20.57 4.38
C SER A 39 -19.67 -19.28 4.99
N ALA A 40 -19.88 -19.22 6.31
CA ALA A 40 -20.37 -18.00 6.95
C ALA A 40 -19.83 -17.74 8.36
N GLN A 41 -18.71 -18.37 8.75
CA GLN A 41 -18.00 -18.05 10.00
C GLN A 41 -16.70 -17.26 9.80
N ASP A 42 -16.43 -16.80 8.58
CA ASP A 42 -15.42 -15.77 8.28
C ASP A 42 -16.09 -14.40 8.12
N ALA A 43 -16.87 -13.97 9.12
CA ALA A 43 -17.56 -12.68 9.10
C ALA A 43 -17.33 -11.88 10.39
N GLU A 44 -16.17 -12.06 11.03
CA GLU A 44 -15.71 -11.20 12.13
C GLU A 44 -14.33 -10.54 11.88
N GLU A 45 -13.83 -10.58 10.65
CA GLU A 45 -12.69 -9.73 10.21
C GLU A 45 -12.92 -9.05 8.85
N ASP A 46 -14.18 -8.92 8.41
CA ASP A 46 -14.50 -8.13 7.22
C ASP A 46 -14.85 -6.71 7.65
N GLU A 47 -13.82 -5.92 8.01
CA GLU A 47 -13.90 -4.48 7.91
C GLU A 47 -14.29 -4.16 6.46
N GLY A 48 -15.60 -3.98 6.26
CA GLY A 48 -16.22 -3.79 4.95
C GLY A 48 -15.66 -2.55 4.27
N ARG A 49 -14.59 -2.76 3.50
CA ARG A 49 -14.02 -1.74 2.63
C ARG A 49 -15.12 -1.34 1.66
N SER A 50 -15.41 -0.05 1.65
CA SER A 50 -16.46 0.48 0.78
C SER A 50 -16.16 0.10 -0.67
N LEU A 51 -17.20 -0.11 -1.50
CA LEU A 51 -17.03 -0.32 -2.94
C LEU A 51 -16.15 0.78 -3.59
N MET A 52 -16.17 1.99 -3.04
CA MET A 52 -15.31 3.09 -3.50
C MET A 52 -13.86 2.94 -3.04
N GLU A 53 -13.61 2.38 -1.86
CA GLU A 53 -12.26 2.05 -1.38
C GLU A 53 -11.65 0.91 -2.21
N GLU A 54 -12.45 -0.11 -2.54
CA GLU A 54 -12.03 -1.18 -3.43
C GLU A 54 -11.74 -0.66 -4.84
N GLY A 55 -12.61 0.21 -5.37
CA GLY A 55 -12.40 0.87 -6.66
C GLY A 55 -11.12 1.73 -6.69
N ALA A 56 -10.86 2.50 -5.63
CA ALA A 56 -9.64 3.29 -5.50
C ALA A 56 -8.38 2.41 -5.44
N ARG A 57 -8.43 1.27 -4.75
CA ARG A 57 -7.32 0.31 -4.71
C ARG A 57 -7.02 -0.27 -6.08
N LEU A 58 -8.05 -0.75 -6.79
CA LEU A 58 -7.90 -1.31 -8.13
C LEU A 58 -7.37 -0.26 -9.13
N PHE A 59 -7.78 1.00 -8.97
CA PHE A 59 -7.26 2.12 -9.76
C PHE A 59 -5.78 2.38 -9.49
N LEU A 60 -5.37 2.48 -8.22
CA LEU A 60 -3.98 2.68 -7.84
C LEU A 60 -3.09 1.50 -8.27
N GLU A 61 -3.58 0.28 -8.13
CA GLU A 61 -2.88 -0.93 -8.60
C GLU A 61 -2.72 -0.92 -10.13
N GLY A 62 -3.73 -0.44 -10.86
CA GLY A 62 -3.65 -0.21 -12.31
C GLY A 62 -2.59 0.80 -12.69
N ILE A 63 -2.53 1.96 -12.00
CA ILE A 63 -1.48 2.97 -12.20
C ILE A 63 -0.11 2.36 -11.89
N GLN A 64 0.04 1.64 -10.78
CA GLN A 64 1.32 1.04 -10.41
C GLN A 64 1.78 -0.02 -11.42
N ARG A 65 0.87 -0.84 -11.94
CA ARG A 65 1.17 -1.86 -12.95
C ARG A 65 1.63 -1.24 -14.28
N GLU A 66 1.06 -0.10 -14.66
CA GLU A 66 1.43 0.62 -15.89
C GLU A 66 2.70 1.46 -15.72
N MET A 67 2.86 2.12 -14.58
CA MET A 67 4.03 2.96 -14.28
C MET A 67 5.26 2.14 -13.89
N GLY A 68 5.08 0.95 -13.32
CA GLY A 68 6.17 0.07 -12.86
C GLY A 68 7.28 -0.11 -13.91
N PRO A 69 6.98 -0.55 -15.14
CA PRO A 69 7.98 -0.72 -16.19
C PRO A 69 8.76 0.57 -16.51
N ALA A 70 8.07 1.71 -16.64
CA ALA A 70 8.71 2.99 -16.91
C ALA A 70 9.57 3.49 -15.73
N LEU A 71 9.17 3.22 -14.49
CA LEU A 71 9.96 3.56 -13.30
C LEU A 71 11.19 2.65 -13.15
N ASP A 72 11.07 1.38 -13.50
CA ASP A 72 12.19 0.43 -13.51
C ASP A 72 13.22 0.80 -14.59
N ASP A 73 12.76 1.19 -15.79
CA ASP A 73 13.63 1.69 -16.85
C ASP A 73 14.38 2.98 -16.43
N LEU A 74 13.66 3.94 -15.84
CA LEU A 74 14.26 5.15 -15.29
C LEU A 74 15.27 4.84 -14.18
N ARG A 75 14.98 3.86 -13.32
CA ARG A 75 15.90 3.41 -12.27
C ARG A 75 17.19 2.87 -12.88
N GLY A 76 17.11 2.01 -13.89
CA GLY A 76 18.28 1.49 -14.59
C GLY A 76 19.14 2.61 -15.20
N MET A 77 18.51 3.59 -15.85
CA MET A 77 19.23 4.76 -16.37
C MET A 77 19.91 5.58 -15.26
N THR A 78 19.23 5.77 -14.13
CA THR A 78 19.84 6.49 -12.99
C THR A 78 20.97 5.72 -12.35
N GLU A 79 20.92 4.39 -12.26
CA GLU A 79 22.00 3.55 -11.73
C GLU A 79 23.25 3.63 -12.62
N GLU A 80 23.08 3.68 -13.95
CA GLU A 80 24.18 3.89 -14.89
C GLU A 80 24.81 5.29 -14.77
N MET A 81 23.98 6.31 -14.54
CA MET A 81 24.42 7.70 -14.42
C MET A 81 24.91 8.07 -13.01
N GLU A 82 24.52 7.34 -11.96
CA GLU A 82 24.87 7.60 -10.56
C GLU A 82 26.37 7.83 -10.34
N PRO A 83 27.30 6.96 -10.79
CA PRO A 83 28.72 7.16 -10.55
C PRO A 83 29.26 8.43 -11.21
N ALA A 84 28.79 8.77 -12.41
CA ALA A 84 29.18 9.98 -13.11
C ALA A 84 28.62 11.24 -12.42
N LEU A 85 27.37 11.17 -11.96
CA LEU A 85 26.73 12.26 -11.23
C LEU A 85 27.45 12.52 -9.89
N ARG A 86 27.80 11.45 -9.18
CA ARG A 86 28.57 11.51 -7.92
C ARG A 86 29.92 12.18 -8.14
N GLN A 87 30.67 11.74 -9.16
CA GLN A 87 31.97 12.33 -9.50
C GLN A 87 31.84 13.81 -9.88
N PHE A 88 30.82 14.17 -10.67
CA PHE A 88 30.55 15.57 -11.01
C PHE A 88 30.25 16.42 -9.76
N ILE A 89 29.44 15.92 -8.83
CA ILE A 89 29.14 16.63 -7.57
C ILE A 89 30.40 16.76 -6.70
N GLU A 90 31.24 15.73 -6.63
CA GLU A 90 32.48 15.77 -5.85
C GLU A 90 33.52 16.72 -6.45
N GLU A 91 33.71 16.72 -7.77
CA GLU A 91 34.71 17.53 -8.45
C GLU A 91 34.25 18.96 -8.73
N MET A 92 33.00 19.14 -9.17
CA MET A 92 32.46 20.42 -9.61
C MET A 92 31.50 21.06 -8.60
N GLY A 93 30.97 20.29 -7.65
CA GLY A 93 30.00 20.78 -6.65
C GLY A 93 30.52 21.93 -5.79
N PRO A 94 31.75 21.91 -5.24
CA PRO A 94 32.28 23.02 -4.46
C PRO A 94 32.36 24.32 -5.27
N ALA A 95 32.87 24.24 -6.50
CA ALA A 95 32.97 25.39 -7.40
C ALA A 95 31.59 25.92 -7.83
N LEU A 96 30.62 25.02 -8.07
CA LEU A 96 29.24 25.41 -8.37
C LEU A 96 28.56 26.07 -7.17
N SER A 97 28.80 25.57 -5.95
CA SER A 97 28.29 26.18 -4.71
C SER A 97 28.86 27.58 -4.51
N GLU A 98 30.16 27.76 -4.72
CA GLU A 98 30.79 29.09 -4.68
C GLU A 98 30.27 30.02 -5.78
N LEU A 99 30.02 29.50 -6.99
CA LEU A 99 29.39 30.24 -8.07
C LEU A 99 27.98 30.68 -7.66
N MET A 100 27.15 29.78 -7.14
CA MET A 100 25.79 30.08 -6.68
C MET A 100 25.78 31.09 -5.53
N ALA A 101 26.77 31.05 -4.64
CA ALA A 101 26.92 32.06 -3.59
C ALA A 101 27.32 33.44 -4.14
N LYS A 102 28.00 33.49 -5.29
CA LYS A 102 28.36 34.74 -5.99
C LYS A 102 27.28 35.21 -6.96
N VAL A 103 26.46 34.30 -7.47
CA VAL A 103 25.32 34.58 -8.34
C VAL A 103 24.23 35.21 -7.47
N GLY A 104 24.03 36.51 -7.65
CA GLY A 104 22.97 37.26 -6.96
C GLY A 104 21.57 36.84 -7.40
N ASP A 105 20.57 37.60 -6.96
CA ASP A 105 19.16 37.32 -7.25
C ASP A 105 18.87 37.31 -8.77
N LEU A 106 18.69 36.11 -9.31
CA LEU A 106 18.33 35.87 -10.71
C LEU A 106 16.86 36.21 -10.99
N SER A 107 16.00 36.29 -9.97
CA SER A 107 14.58 36.59 -10.14
C SER A 107 14.34 37.99 -10.71
N ALA A 108 15.29 38.89 -10.47
CA ALA A 108 15.32 40.26 -10.98
C ALA A 108 15.63 40.36 -12.48
N TYR A 109 15.84 39.24 -13.19
CA TYR A 109 16.22 39.20 -14.59
C TYR A 109 15.23 38.37 -15.42
N HIS A 110 15.16 38.66 -16.71
CA HIS A 110 14.41 37.88 -17.70
C HIS A 110 15.20 36.65 -18.15
N ALA A 111 14.52 35.73 -18.83
CA ALA A 111 15.18 34.61 -19.48
C ALA A 111 16.22 35.10 -20.51
N PRO A 112 17.32 34.36 -20.71
CA PRO A 112 18.36 34.77 -21.66
C PRO A 112 17.86 34.76 -23.12
N GLU A 113 18.14 35.82 -23.86
CA GLU A 113 17.84 35.93 -25.31
C GLU A 113 19.14 35.77 -26.12
N VAL A 114 19.12 34.89 -27.12
CA VAL A 114 20.26 34.71 -28.04
C VAL A 114 20.13 35.70 -29.19
N LEU A 115 21.15 36.53 -29.38
CA LEU A 115 21.20 37.51 -30.45
C LEU A 115 21.71 36.88 -31.76
N PRO A 116 21.46 37.51 -32.94
CA PRO A 116 21.88 36.97 -34.23
C PRO A 116 23.41 36.81 -34.39
N ASN A 117 24.20 37.50 -33.57
CA ASN A 117 25.66 37.38 -33.52
C ASN A 117 26.16 36.24 -32.61
N GLY A 118 25.27 35.58 -31.86
CA GLY A 118 25.61 34.50 -30.92
C GLY A 118 25.85 34.95 -29.49
N ASP A 119 25.74 36.25 -29.19
CA ASP A 119 25.81 36.74 -27.81
C ASP A 119 24.49 36.48 -27.06
N ILE A 120 24.59 36.32 -25.74
CA ILE A 120 23.43 36.16 -24.86
C ILE A 120 23.21 37.45 -24.08
N ILE A 121 22.00 38.03 -24.19
CA ILE A 121 21.58 39.17 -23.39
C ILE A 121 20.58 38.74 -22.30
N ILE A 122 20.79 39.24 -21.09
CA ILE A 122 19.89 39.03 -19.94
C ILE A 122 19.39 40.40 -19.50
N ARG A 123 18.10 40.68 -19.73
CA ARG A 123 17.49 41.98 -19.39
C ARG A 123 17.02 41.98 -17.94
N ARG A 124 17.33 43.02 -17.17
CA ARG A 124 16.80 43.20 -15.81
C ARG A 124 15.30 43.54 -15.87
N LYS A 125 14.49 42.92 -15.01
CA LYS A 125 13.07 43.24 -14.82
C LYS A 125 12.90 44.63 -14.24
N THR A 126 11.84 45.31 -14.66
CA THR A 126 11.42 46.56 -14.02
C THR A 126 10.72 46.26 -12.69
N PRO A 127 10.73 47.19 -11.71
CA PRO A 127 10.09 46.96 -10.41
C PRO A 127 8.60 46.61 -10.49
N GLN A 128 7.93 46.97 -11.58
CA GLN A 128 6.52 46.66 -11.84
C GLN A 128 6.29 45.22 -12.31
N GLU A 129 7.30 44.58 -12.90
CA GLU A 129 7.28 43.19 -13.40
C GLU A 129 7.77 42.18 -12.36
N ILE A 130 8.40 42.66 -11.29
CA ILE A 130 8.74 41.82 -10.13
C ILE A 130 7.44 41.66 -9.35
N GLU A 131 6.68 40.61 -9.68
CA GLU A 131 5.53 40.23 -8.87
C GLU A 131 6.01 40.00 -7.43
N PRO A 132 5.40 40.65 -6.42
CA PRO A 132 5.71 40.33 -5.05
C PRO A 132 5.37 38.85 -4.86
N LEU A 133 6.34 38.05 -4.40
CA LEU A 133 6.04 36.70 -3.99
C LEU A 133 4.88 36.76 -2.98
N PRO A 134 3.82 35.96 -3.14
CA PRO A 134 2.78 35.90 -2.12
C PRO A 134 3.43 35.48 -0.80
N GLU A 135 3.39 36.38 0.19
CA GLU A 135 3.76 36.05 1.57
C GLU A 135 2.66 35.16 2.16
N GLY A 136 2.94 33.86 2.31
CA GLY A 136 2.08 32.86 2.94
C GLY A 136 1.71 31.74 1.96
N GLU A 137 1.87 30.46 2.24
CA GLU A 137 1.98 29.73 3.51
C GLU A 137 2.92 28.54 3.27
N VAL A 138 3.97 28.39 4.09
CA VAL A 138 4.58 27.07 4.28
C VAL A 138 3.83 26.49 5.47
N GLU A 139 2.70 25.82 5.22
CA GLU A 139 2.10 24.95 6.23
C GLU A 139 3.10 23.83 6.52
N LEU A 140 3.67 23.86 7.73
CA LEU A 140 4.51 22.80 8.30
C LEU A 140 3.64 21.65 8.81
#